data_AF-A0A370ND09-F1
#
_entry.id   AF-A0A370ND09-F1
#
_cell.length_a   1.000
_cell.length_b   1.000
_cell.length_c   1.000
_cell.angle_alpha   90.00
_cell.angle_beta   90.00
_cell.angle_gamma   90.00
#
_symmetry.space_group_name_H-M   'P 1'
#
loop_
_entity.id
_entity.type
_entity.pdbx_description
1 polymer ?
#
loop_
_entity_poly.entity_id
_entity_poly.type
_entity_poly.pdbx_seq_one_letter_code
_entity_poly.pdbx_strand_id
1 'polypeptide(L)' 'MTRGAASHDGESFVEVPARVWTWLDALGGTGTVVAITHASIIRAAVFHVLNASPAAFSRIEAAPLPVVELRRSTRRWA' A
#
# COMPACT_ATOMS: atom_id res chain seq x y z
N MET A 1 12.90 12.32 -2.93
CA MET A 1 13.22 10.97 -2.40
C MET A 1 13.54 10.10 -3.61
N THR A 2 14.80 10.02 -4.01
CA THR A 2 15.24 9.42 -5.29
C THR A 2 16.32 8.38 -5.00
N ARG A 3 15.91 7.16 -4.65
CA ARG A 3 16.78 5.99 -4.82
C ARG A 3 15.96 4.86 -5.42
N GLY A 4 15.89 4.87 -6.75
CA GLY A 4 15.44 3.76 -7.57
C GLY A 4 16.66 3.01 -8.07
N ALA A 5 17.09 2.01 -7.33
CA ALA A 5 17.95 0.97 -7.88
C ALA A 5 17.25 -0.34 -7.54
N ALA A 6 16.61 -0.93 -8.54
CA ALA A 6 16.18 -2.32 -8.47
C ALA A 6 17.42 -3.20 -8.24
N SER A 7 17.28 -4.29 -7.47
CA SER A 7 18.19 -5.42 -7.67
C SER A 7 18.02 -5.90 -9.11
N HIS A 8 19.03 -6.51 -9.72
CA HIS A 8 19.16 -6.68 -11.18
C HIS A 8 17.90 -7.21 -11.90
N ASP A 9 17.01 -7.93 -11.21
CA ASP A 9 15.70 -8.38 -11.70
C ASP A 9 14.53 -8.13 -10.72
N GLY A 10 14.69 -7.21 -9.77
CA GLY A 10 13.70 -6.92 -8.74
C GLY A 10 12.89 -5.65 -9.01
N GLU A 11 11.79 -5.48 -8.28
CA GLU A 11 11.14 -4.18 -8.21
C GLU A 11 11.88 -3.25 -7.25
N SER A 12 11.96 -1.99 -7.61
CA SER A 12 12.41 -0.91 -6.74
C SER A 12 11.38 -0.58 -5.67
N PHE A 13 11.82 0.16 -4.64
CA PHE A 13 10.96 0.63 -3.55
C PHE A 13 9.83 1.56 -4.00
N VAL A 14 9.89 2.11 -5.22
CA VAL A 14 8.84 3.00 -5.76
C VAL A 14 7.86 2.25 -6.68
N GLU A 15 8.29 1.16 -7.29
CA GLU A 15 7.44 0.33 -8.16
C GLU A 15 6.44 -0.49 -7.35
N VAL A 16 6.86 -1.03 -6.20
CA VAL A 16 5.97 -1.80 -5.33
C VAL A 16 4.76 -0.97 -4.86
N PRO A 17 4.93 0.24 -4.27
CA PRO A 17 3.79 1.07 -3.89
C PRO A 17 2.91 1.46 -5.07
N ALA A 18 3.50 1.85 -6.20
CA ALA A 18 2.74 2.25 -7.39
C ALA A 18 1.78 1.14 -7.83
N ARG A 19 2.25 -0.11 -7.92
CA ARG A 19 1.41 -1.26 -8.28
C ARG A 19 0.29 -1.49 -7.26
N VAL A 20 0.60 -1.41 -5.97
CA VAL A 20 -0.40 -1.61 -4.90
C VAL A 20 -1.49 -0.54 -4.96
N TRP A 21 -1.12 0.71 -5.21
CA TRP A 21 -2.06 1.83 -5.31
C TRP A 21 -3.00 1.65 -6.51
N THR A 22 -2.45 1.33 -7.68
CA THR A 22 -3.25 1.02 -8.88
C THR A 22 -4.22 -0.14 -8.63
N TRP A 23 -3.76 -1.21 -7.97
CA TRP A 23 -4.64 -2.33 -7.62
C TRP A 23 -5.76 -1.91 -6.67
N LEU A 24 -5.47 -1.17 -5.59
CA LEU A 24 -6.48 -0.68 -4.65
C LEU A 24 -7.51 0.23 -5.32
N ASP A 25 -7.07 1.13 -6.18
CA ASP A 25 -7.96 2.06 -6.88
C ASP A 25 -8.92 1.32 -7.82
N ALA A 26 -8.44 0.24 -8.46
CA ALA A 26 -9.22 -0.64 -9.33
C ALA A 26 -10.25 -1.52 -8.59
N LEU A 27 -10.16 -1.68 -7.26
CA LEU A 27 -11.15 -2.43 -6.47
C LEU A 27 -12.51 -1.71 -6.32
N GLY A 28 -12.65 -0.46 -6.81
CA GLY A 28 -13.91 0.27 -6.74
C GLY A 28 -15.09 -0.53 -7.31
N GLY A 29 -16.12 -0.79 -6.49
CA GLY A 29 -17.30 -1.56 -6.91
C GLY A 29 -17.17 -3.08 -6.77
N THR A 30 -15.99 -3.59 -6.39
CA THR A 30 -15.88 -4.97 -5.91
C THR A 30 -16.43 -5.08 -4.48
N GLY A 31 -16.95 -6.25 -4.12
CA GLY A 31 -17.43 -6.53 -2.76
C GLY A 31 -16.27 -6.63 -1.75
N THR A 32 -16.46 -7.39 -0.68
CA THR A 32 -15.39 -7.63 0.30
C THR A 32 -14.24 -8.43 -0.34
N VAL A 33 -13.02 -7.90 -0.21
CA VAL A 33 -11.78 -8.54 -0.69
C VAL A 33 -10.88 -8.86 0.50
N VAL A 34 -10.32 -10.07 0.53
CA VAL A 34 -9.31 -10.48 1.51
C VAL A 34 -8.00 -10.70 0.75
N ALA A 35 -6.94 -10.01 1.17
CA ALA A 35 -5.61 -10.15 0.60
C ALA A 35 -4.62 -10.64 1.66
N ILE A 36 -3.98 -11.78 1.40
CA ILE A 36 -2.90 -12.34 2.22
C ILE A 36 -1.58 -11.96 1.56
N THR A 37 -0.74 -11.21 2.27
CA THR A 37 0.46 -10.61 1.67
C THR A 37 1.54 -10.27 2.70
N HIS A 38 2.58 -9.59 2.24
CA HIS A 38 3.77 -9.22 2.99
C HIS A 38 3.65 -7.82 3.59
N ALA A 39 4.43 -7.54 4.64
CA ALA A 39 4.42 -6.26 5.35
C ALA A 39 4.67 -5.03 4.44
N SER A 40 5.47 -5.19 3.38
CA SER A 40 5.73 -4.13 2.40
C SER A 40 4.46 -3.69 1.65
N ILE A 41 3.60 -4.64 1.29
CA ILE A 41 2.34 -4.40 0.58
C ILE A 41 1.32 -3.76 1.52
N ILE A 42 1.22 -4.25 2.75
CA ILE A 42 0.35 -3.68 3.79
C ILE A 42 0.72 -2.21 4.05
N ARG A 43 2.02 -1.92 4.22
CA ARG A 43 2.51 -0.55 4.41
C ARG A 43 2.20 0.36 3.22
N ALA A 44 2.41 -0.12 2.00
CA ALA A 44 2.07 0.63 0.79
C ALA A 44 0.56 0.94 0.70
N ALA A 45 -0.28 -0.03 1.08
CA ALA A 45 -1.73 0.11 1.09
C ALA A 45 -2.21 1.14 2.13
N VAL A 46 -1.74 1.03 3.38
CA VAL A 46 -2.06 1.99 4.45
C VAL A 46 -1.59 3.39 4.08
N PHE A 47 -0.39 3.53 3.53
CA PHE A 47 0.13 4.83 3.10
C PHE A 47 -0.77 5.50 2.04
N HIS A 48 -1.24 4.72 1.06
CA HIS A 48 -2.18 5.18 0.02
C HIS A 48 -3.51 5.65 0.61
N VAL A 49 -4.11 4.79 1.44
CA VAL A 49 -5.43 5.02 2.05
C VAL A 49 -5.41 6.26 2.93
N LEU A 50 -4.36 6.46 3.72
CA LEU A 50 -4.22 7.64 4.56
C LEU A 50 -3.88 8.92 3.78
N ASN A 51 -3.61 8.82 2.47
CA ASN A 51 -3.07 9.92 1.66
C ASN A 51 -1.90 10.62 2.38
N ALA A 52 -1.02 9.81 2.98
CA ALA A 52 -0.02 10.28 3.91
C ALA A 52 1.08 11.08 3.17
N SER A 53 1.67 12.07 3.86
CA SER A 53 2.81 12.78 3.29
C SER A 53 4.02 11.84 3.19
N PRO A 54 4.95 12.05 2.24
CA PRO A 54 6.16 11.22 2.11
C PRO A 54 6.98 11.11 3.40
N ALA A 55 6.95 12.14 4.26
CA ALA A 55 7.62 12.15 5.55
C ALA A 55 7.04 11.14 6.56
N ALA A 56 5.80 10.68 6.36
CA ALA A 56 5.16 9.69 7.20
C ALA A 56 5.51 8.25 6.82
N PHE A 57 6.16 8.01 5.67
CA PHE A 57 6.41 6.66 5.17
C PHE A 57 7.23 5.80 6.15
N SER A 58 8.24 6.39 6.80
CA SER A 58 9.05 5.70 7.82
C SER A 58 8.32 5.45 9.13
N ARG A 59 7.16 6.09 9.35
CA ARG A 59 6.37 5.94 10.58
C ARG A 59 5.31 4.85 10.48
N ILE A 60 5.06 4.34 9.28
CA ILE A 60 4.11 3.24 9.08
C ILE A 60 4.91 1.95 9.17
N GLU A 61 4.74 1.25 10.28
CA GLU A 61 5.30 -0.08 10.49
C GLU A 61 4.18 -1.10 10.61
N ALA A 62 4.41 -2.27 10.02
CA ALA A 62 3.52 -3.42 10.10
C ALA A 62 4.18 -4.44 11.03
N ALA A 63 3.57 -4.69 12.19
CA ALA A 63 3.99 -5.75 13.11
C ALA A 63 3.92 -7.14 12.43
N PRO A 64 4.57 -8.19 12.96
CA PRO A 64 4.38 -9.54 12.45
C PRO A 64 2.91 -9.97 12.50
N LEU A 65 2.44 -10.61 11.41
CA LEU A 65 1.05 -11.10 11.25
C LEU A 65 -0.03 -10.03 11.51
N PRO A 66 0.08 -8.81 10.96
CA PRO A 66 -0.89 -7.77 11.23
C PRO A 66 -2.17 -8.05 10.45
N VAL A 67 -3.31 -7.73 11.06
CA VAL A 67 -4.61 -7.67 10.38
C VAL A 67 -4.96 -6.20 10.21
N VAL A 68 -5.13 -5.77 8.95
CA VAL A 68 -5.51 -4.39 8.60
C VAL A 68 -6.81 -4.44 7.82
N GLU A 69 -7.82 -3.73 8.33
CA GLU A 69 -9.07 -3.49 7.63
C GLU A 69 -9.02 -2.11 6.97
N LEU A 70 -9.29 -2.06 5.67
CA LEU A 70 -9.36 -0.82 4.90
C LEU A 70 -10.78 -0.68 4.35
N ARG A 71 -11.43 0.47 4.56
CA ARG A 71 -12.79 0.70 4.10
C ARG A 71 -12.81 1.82 3.08
N ARG A 72 -13.46 1.59 1.95
CA ARG A 72 -13.69 2.65 0.95
C ARG A 72 -15.12 3.17 1.10
N SER A 73 -15.27 4.41 1.55
CA SER A 73 -16.52 5.15 1.39
C SER A 73 -16.64 5.68 -0.05
N THR A 74 -17.84 6.10 -0.44
CA THR A 74 -18.13 6.65 -1.77
C THR A 74 -17.24 7.83 -2.19
N ARG A 75 -16.54 8.48 -1.25
CA ARG A 75 -15.65 9.62 -1.54
C ARG A 75 -14.23 9.49 -1.02
N ARG A 76 -13.94 8.61 -0.06
CA ARG A 76 -12.61 8.49 0.59
C ARG A 76 -12.36 7.10 1.16
N TRP A 77 -11.10 6.72 1.23
CA TRP A 77 -10.65 5.62 2.09
C TRP A 77 -10.71 6.05 3.57
N ALA A 78 -11.05 5.10 4.44
CA ALA A 78 -11.13 5.22 5.89
C ALA A 78 -10.57 3.98 6.56
#